data_AF-A0AAD4DQE5-F1
#
_entry.id   AF-A0AAD4DQE5-F1
#
_cell.length_a   1.000
_cell.length_b   1.000
_cell.length_c   1.000
_cell.angle_alpha   90.00
_cell.angle_beta   90.00
_cell.angle_gamma   90.00
#
_symmetry.space_group_name_H-M   'P 1'
#
loop_
_entity.id
_entity.type
_entity.pdbx_description
1 polymer ?
#
loop_
_entity_poly.entity_id
_entity_poly.type
_entity_poly.pdbx_seq_one_letter_code
_entity_poly.pdbx_strand_id
1 'polypeptide(L)'
;MKYRRLEKADLKATTVVADPNARGQRNSTLAWFWSIDVEGDSTSNDWMNEFYRIHWLRTLALRNRWEEELLLVGREMTWTVAFFMHKSQEWVRQMQEADAKEITGHRCYAARQAQMYLRLSQHAEDSFDRTKGVAEVAE
;
A
#
# COMPACT_ATOMS: atom_id res chain seq x y z
N MET A 1 -36.61 -5.79 -1.11
CA MET A 1 -35.34 -5.89 -0.37
C MET A 1 -35.39 -7.13 0.53
N LYS A 2 -34.31 -7.92 0.65
CA LYS A 2 -34.27 -9.07 1.58
C LYS A 2 -33.45 -8.68 2.81
N TYR A 3 -34.06 -8.73 3.99
CA TYR A 3 -33.36 -8.57 5.25
C TYR A 3 -32.29 -9.66 5.40
N ARG A 4 -31.07 -9.27 5.80
CA ARG A 4 -30.01 -10.22 6.15
C ARG A 4 -30.17 -10.64 7.61
N ARG A 5 -29.64 -11.82 7.95
CA ARG A 5 -29.60 -12.28 9.35
C ARG A 5 -28.66 -11.36 10.13
N LEU A 6 -29.11 -10.92 11.30
CA LEU A 6 -28.35 -10.01 12.15
C LEU A 6 -27.36 -10.82 12.99
N GLU A 7 -26.07 -10.54 12.83
CA GLU A 7 -25.00 -11.22 13.56
C GLU A 7 -24.46 -10.37 14.70
N LYS A 8 -23.80 -10.99 15.69
CA LYS A 8 -23.19 -10.25 16.81
C LYS A 8 -22.13 -9.24 16.34
N ALA A 9 -21.54 -9.46 15.16
CA ALA A 9 -20.58 -8.53 14.55
C ALA A 9 -21.25 -7.22 14.09
N ASP A 10 -22.52 -7.27 13.67
CA ASP A 10 -23.30 -6.11 13.22
C ASP A 10 -23.74 -5.21 14.36
N LEU A 11 -23.81 -5.74 15.59
CA LEU A 11 -24.23 -5.03 16.81
C LEU A 11 -23.11 -4.21 17.46
N LYS A 12 -21.93 -4.12 16.83
CA LYS A 12 -20.85 -3.27 17.31
C LYS A 12 -21.24 -1.81 17.11
N ALA A 13 -21.37 -1.08 18.21
CA ALA A 13 -21.61 0.36 18.18
C ALA A 13 -20.58 1.02 17.26
N THR A 14 -21.06 1.58 16.15
CA THR A 14 -20.18 2.23 15.20
C THR A 14 -19.78 3.58 15.78
N THR A 15 -18.59 3.64 16.39
CA THR A 15 -18.03 4.89 16.94
C THR A 15 -17.78 5.96 15.86
N VAL A 16 -17.95 5.62 14.58
CA VAL A 16 -17.92 6.54 13.42
C VAL A 16 -18.84 7.76 13.60
N VAL A 17 -19.96 7.60 14.31
CA VAL A 17 -20.90 8.69 14.66
C VAL A 17 -20.48 9.46 15.91
N ALA A 18 -20.04 8.75 16.95
CA ALA A 18 -19.80 9.32 18.29
C ALA A 18 -18.41 9.95 18.44
N ASP A 19 -17.40 9.37 17.80
CA ASP A 19 -16.04 9.89 17.71
C ASP A 19 -15.49 9.66 16.29
N PRO A 20 -15.74 10.63 15.38
CA PRO A 20 -15.33 10.52 13.99
C PRO A 20 -13.81 10.41 13.78
N ASN A 21 -12.99 10.74 14.78
CA ASN A 21 -11.52 10.67 14.70
C ASN A 21 -10.94 9.52 15.55
N ALA A 22 -11.78 8.60 16.03
CA ALA A 22 -11.34 7.45 16.80
C ALA A 22 -10.31 6.60 16.04
N ARG A 23 -9.15 6.40 16.66
CA ARG A 23 -8.06 5.57 16.12
C ARG A 23 -8.52 4.10 16.02
N GLY A 24 -8.22 3.44 14.89
CA GLY A 24 -8.56 2.02 14.68
C GLY A 24 -9.86 1.76 13.90
N GLN A 25 -10.57 2.80 13.45
CA GLN A 25 -11.75 2.68 12.57
C GLN A 25 -11.40 2.46 11.08
N ARG A 26 -10.11 2.27 10.74
CA ARG A 26 -9.60 2.22 9.35
C ARG A 26 -10.26 1.14 8.49
N ASN A 27 -10.68 0.03 9.09
CA ASN A 27 -11.25 -1.13 8.42
C ASN A 27 -12.68 -1.47 8.90
N SER A 28 -13.34 -0.57 9.64
CA SER A 28 -14.71 -0.84 10.09
C SER A 28 -15.68 -0.65 8.93
N THR A 29 -16.34 -1.74 8.53
CA THR A 29 -17.43 -1.69 7.57
C THR A 29 -18.73 -1.42 8.35
N LEU A 30 -19.57 -0.54 7.82
CA LEU A 30 -20.86 -0.24 8.43
C LEU A 30 -21.79 -1.46 8.32
N ALA A 31 -22.58 -1.72 9.36
CA ALA A 31 -23.54 -2.83 9.31
C ALA A 31 -24.60 -2.59 8.22
N TRP A 32 -25.00 -3.67 7.55
CA TRP A 32 -25.88 -3.62 6.35
C TRP A 32 -27.24 -2.96 6.59
N PHE A 33 -27.73 -2.91 7.83
CA PHE A 33 -29.02 -2.30 8.16
C PHE A 33 -28.96 -0.77 8.18
N TRP A 34 -27.77 -0.18 8.36
CA TRP A 34 -27.57 1.27 8.26
C TRP A 34 -27.60 1.77 6.81
N SER A 35 -27.54 0.90 5.81
CA SER A 35 -27.65 1.28 4.39
C SER A 35 -29.03 1.00 3.80
N ILE A 36 -30.00 0.58 4.62
CA ILE A 36 -31.38 0.37 4.19
C ILE A 36 -32.16 1.65 4.38
N ASP A 37 -32.74 2.14 3.28
CA ASP A 37 -33.80 3.13 3.35
C ASP A 37 -35.12 2.44 3.70
N VAL A 38 -35.62 2.67 4.91
CA VAL A 38 -36.92 2.19 5.37
C VAL A 38 -37.92 3.31 5.13
N GLU A 39 -38.87 3.09 4.22
CA GLU A 39 -40.06 3.95 4.05
C GLU A 39 -39.75 5.42 3.67
N GLY A 40 -38.57 5.70 3.09
CA GLY A 40 -38.16 7.05 2.66
C GLY A 40 -37.65 7.95 3.78
N ASP A 41 -37.47 7.42 5.00
CA ASP A 41 -37.03 8.16 6.19
C ASP A 41 -35.62 8.76 6.05
N SER A 42 -34.79 8.20 5.15
CA SER A 42 -33.48 8.78 4.84
C SER A 42 -33.57 10.20 4.26
N THR A 43 -34.66 10.53 3.56
CA THR A 43 -34.86 11.85 2.96
C THR A 43 -35.45 12.88 3.92
N SER A 44 -36.16 12.42 4.96
CA SER A 44 -36.78 13.29 5.97
C SER A 44 -35.83 13.66 7.11
N ASN A 45 -34.71 12.96 7.25
CA ASN A 45 -33.79 13.11 8.38
C ASN A 45 -32.45 13.70 7.93
N ASP A 46 -32.28 15.02 8.08
CA ASP A 46 -31.05 15.76 7.75
C ASP A 46 -29.78 15.15 8.38
N TRP A 47 -29.91 14.58 9.57
CA TRP A 47 -28.79 13.92 10.26
C TRP A 47 -28.37 12.61 9.56
N MET A 48 -29.33 11.83 9.06
CA MET A 48 -29.03 10.61 8.30
C MET A 48 -28.38 10.94 6.95
N ASN A 49 -28.83 12.00 6.27
CA ASN A 49 -28.21 12.47 5.03
C ASN A 49 -26.74 12.88 5.23
N GLU A 50 -26.44 13.64 6.29
CA GLU A 50 -25.06 14.03 6.60
C GLU A 50 -24.21 12.81 6.99
N PHE A 51 -24.78 11.86 7.74
CA PHE A 51 -24.11 10.61 8.08
C PHE A 51 -23.73 9.80 6.83
N TYR A 52 -24.65 9.63 5.87
CA TYR A 52 -24.37 8.95 4.60
C TYR A 52 -23.32 9.68 3.76
N ARG A 53 -23.39 11.02 3.71
CA ARG A 53 -22.41 11.84 3.00
C ARG A 53 -21.01 11.66 3.58
N ILE A 54 -20.85 11.74 4.90
CA ILE A 54 -19.57 11.55 5.58
C ILE A 54 -19.04 10.14 5.34
N HIS A 55 -19.90 9.13 5.45
CA HIS A 55 -19.52 7.74 5.19
C HIS A 55 -19.04 7.54 3.74
N TRP A 56 -19.78 8.08 2.77
CA TRP A 56 -19.40 8.03 1.36
C TRP A 56 -18.06 8.74 1.11
N LEU A 57 -17.86 9.94 1.64
CA LEU A 57 -16.59 10.69 1.51
C LEU A 57 -15.40 9.91 2.09
N ARG A 58 -15.59 9.20 3.20
CA ARG A 58 -14.54 8.36 3.81
C ARG A 58 -14.21 7.15 2.95
N THR A 59 -15.23 6.44 2.46
CA THR A 59 -15.03 5.30 1.56
C THR A 59 -14.37 5.73 0.25
N LEU A 60 -14.75 6.90 -0.28
CA LEU A 60 -14.12 7.51 -1.44
C LEU A 60 -12.65 7.85 -1.17
N ALA A 61 -12.35 8.50 -0.05
CA ALA A 61 -10.97 8.82 0.33
C ALA A 61 -10.12 7.56 0.54
N LEU A 62 -10.70 6.51 1.14
CA LEU A 62 -10.04 5.22 1.30
C LEU A 62 -9.73 4.59 -0.07
N ARG A 63 -10.70 4.57 -0.99
CA ARG A 63 -10.51 4.07 -2.35
C ARG A 63 -9.40 4.84 -3.08
N ASN A 64 -9.48 6.18 -3.10
CA ASN A 64 -8.48 7.02 -3.76
C ASN A 64 -7.08 6.79 -3.17
N ARG A 65 -6.97 6.63 -1.85
CA ARG A 65 -5.70 6.29 -1.21
C ARG A 65 -5.18 4.92 -1.64
N TRP A 66 -6.03 3.90 -1.75
CA TRP A 66 -5.60 2.59 -2.23
C TRP A 66 -5.16 2.64 -3.70
N GLU A 67 -5.85 3.42 -4.53
CA GLU A 67 -5.43 3.69 -5.92
C GLU A 67 -4.04 4.36 -5.97
N GLU A 68 -3.80 5.37 -5.11
CA GLU A 68 -2.49 6.01 -4.96
C GLU A 68 -1.42 5.04 -4.47
N GLU A 69 -1.70 4.27 -3.42
CA GLU A 69 -0.77 3.28 -2.85
C GLU A 69 -0.39 2.21 -3.90
N LEU A 70 -1.35 1.74 -4.71
CA LEU A 70 -1.07 0.78 -5.78
C LEU A 70 -0.09 1.35 -6.82
N LEU A 71 -0.31 2.60 -7.24
CA LEU A 71 0.56 3.29 -8.19
C LEU A 71 1.96 3.53 -7.59
N LEU A 72 2.04 3.96 -6.32
CA LEU A 72 3.29 4.20 -5.63
C LEU A 72 4.11 2.93 -5.46
N VAL A 73 3.49 1.82 -5.05
CA VAL A 73 4.18 0.53 -4.87
C VAL A 73 4.86 0.08 -6.17
N GLY A 74 4.20 0.24 -7.33
CA GLY A 74 4.81 -0.08 -8.63
C GLY A 74 6.04 0.78 -8.94
N ARG A 75 6.00 2.07 -8.59
CA ARG A 75 7.16 2.98 -8.72
C ARG A 75 8.28 2.63 -7.73
N GLU A 76 7.94 2.34 -6.49
CA GLU A 76 8.89 1.95 -5.44
C GLU A 76 9.64 0.67 -5.81
N MET A 77 8.97 -0.32 -6.40
CA MET A 77 9.62 -1.52 -6.93
C MET A 77 10.69 -1.17 -7.96
N THR A 78 10.35 -0.30 -8.91
CA THR A 78 11.27 0.13 -9.98
C THR A 78 12.45 0.92 -9.41
N TRP A 79 12.18 1.85 -8.49
CA TRP A 79 13.21 2.65 -7.82
C TRP A 79 14.12 1.81 -6.93
N THR A 80 13.60 0.75 -6.31
CA THR A 80 14.40 -0.17 -5.48
C THR A 80 15.46 -0.89 -6.32
N VAL A 81 15.07 -1.42 -7.48
CA VAL A 81 16.01 -2.05 -8.44
C VAL A 81 17.04 -1.03 -8.92
N ALA A 82 16.58 0.15 -9.35
CA ALA A 82 17.46 1.23 -9.81
C ALA A 82 18.46 1.67 -8.72
N PHE A 83 18.02 1.76 -7.47
CA PHE A 83 18.86 2.09 -6.33
C PHE A 83 19.96 1.05 -6.12
N PHE A 84 19.62 -0.24 -6.14
CA PHE A 84 20.61 -1.30 -6.00
C PHE A 84 21.63 -1.31 -7.15
N MET A 85 21.19 -1.09 -8.38
CA MET A 85 22.10 -0.93 -9.52
C MET A 85 23.02 0.27 -9.35
N HIS A 86 22.48 1.42 -8.95
CA HIS A 86 23.26 2.62 -8.68
C HIS A 86 24.31 2.37 -7.59
N LYS A 87 23.94 1.72 -6.47
CA LYS A 87 24.88 1.35 -5.41
C LYS A 87 25.95 0.38 -5.90
N SER A 88 25.58 -0.60 -6.72
CA SER A 88 26.56 -1.53 -7.32
C SER A 88 27.60 -0.78 -8.15
N GLN A 89 27.15 0.12 -9.03
CA GLN A 89 28.03 0.95 -9.86
C GLN A 89 28.92 1.89 -9.04
N GLU A 90 28.38 2.46 -7.97
CA GLU A 90 29.16 3.30 -7.05
C GLU A 90 30.31 2.51 -6.40
N TRP A 91 30.05 1.27 -5.97
CA TRP A 91 31.10 0.39 -5.43
C TRP A 91 32.10 -0.06 -6.49
N VAL A 92 31.67 -0.29 -7.73
CA VAL A 92 32.60 -0.55 -8.85
C VAL A 92 33.53 0.63 -9.08
N ARG A 93 33.03 1.86 -9.03
CA ARG A 93 33.88 3.06 -9.13
C ARG A 93 34.90 3.12 -8.00
N GLN A 94 34.47 2.89 -6.75
CA GLN A 94 35.38 2.86 -5.60
C GLN A 94 36.43 1.74 -5.72
N MET A 95 36.05 0.58 -6.28
CA MET A 95 36.98 -0.50 -6.57
C MET A 95 38.06 -0.07 -7.57
N GLN A 96 37.69 0.63 -8.65
CA GLN A 96 38.63 1.17 -9.64
C GLN A 96 39.57 2.23 -9.04
N GLU A 97 39.05 3.12 -8.18
CA GLU A 97 39.87 4.11 -7.47
C GLU A 97 40.87 3.46 -6.51
N ALA A 98 40.48 2.38 -5.83
CA ALA A 98 41.38 1.62 -4.96
C ALA A 98 42.45 0.86 -5.75
N ASP A 99 42.08 0.35 -6.94
CA ASP A 99 43.01 -0.31 -7.86
C ASP A 99 44.08 0.66 -8.37
N ALA A 100 43.68 1.88 -8.75
CA ALA A 100 44.59 2.94 -9.17
C ALA A 100 45.56 3.40 -8.06
N LYS A 101 45.18 3.22 -6.79
CA LYS A 101 46.01 3.51 -5.61
C LYS A 101 46.78 2.27 -5.10
N GLU A 102 46.65 1.13 -5.78
CA GLU A 102 47.25 -0.16 -5.41
C GLU A 102 46.84 -0.68 -4.00
N ILE A 103 45.68 -0.25 -3.48
CA ILE A 103 45.21 -0.65 -2.15
C ILE A 103 44.34 -1.91 -2.23
N THR A 104 45.00 -3.07 -2.24
CA THR A 104 44.39 -4.39 -2.47
C THR A 104 43.19 -4.70 -1.56
N GLY A 105 43.27 -4.39 -0.27
CA GLY A 105 42.18 -4.68 0.68
C GLY A 105 40.89 -3.93 0.36
N HIS A 106 41.00 -2.64 0.03
CA HIS A 106 39.86 -1.81 -0.34
C HIS A 106 39.23 -2.27 -1.66
N ARG A 107 40.06 -2.64 -2.65
CA ARG A 107 39.59 -3.21 -3.91
C ARG A 107 38.75 -4.47 -3.67
N CYS A 108 39.26 -5.43 -2.89
CA CYS A 108 38.54 -6.68 -2.60
C CYS A 108 37.21 -6.43 -1.88
N TYR A 109 37.19 -5.50 -0.91
CA TYR A 109 35.96 -5.15 -0.20
C TYR A 109 34.93 -4.47 -1.12
N ALA A 110 35.36 -3.49 -1.89
CA ALA A 110 34.49 -2.77 -2.84
C ALA A 110 33.92 -3.73 -3.91
N ALA A 111 34.73 -4.65 -4.43
CA ALA A 111 34.28 -5.68 -5.36
C ALA A 111 33.18 -6.57 -4.74
N ARG A 112 33.35 -6.98 -3.47
CA ARG A 112 32.33 -7.74 -2.74
C ARG A 112 31.03 -6.96 -2.58
N GLN A 113 31.12 -5.67 -2.22
CA GLN A 113 29.94 -4.82 -2.07
C GLN A 113 29.22 -4.61 -3.40
N ALA A 114 29.94 -4.34 -4.49
CA ALA A 114 29.39 -4.22 -5.82
C ALA A 114 28.58 -5.47 -6.22
N GLN A 115 29.16 -6.66 -5.99
CA GLN A 115 28.52 -7.93 -6.28
C GLN A 115 27.29 -8.19 -5.40
N MET A 116 27.32 -7.78 -4.12
CA MET A 116 26.18 -7.90 -3.22
C MET A 116 24.99 -7.09 -3.73
N TYR A 117 25.21 -5.81 -4.06
CA TYR A 117 24.15 -4.94 -4.58
C TYR A 117 23.63 -5.40 -5.94
N LEU A 118 24.49 -5.92 -6.80
CA LEU A 118 24.06 -6.50 -8.08
C LEU A 118 23.10 -7.68 -7.86
N ARG A 119 23.43 -8.59 -6.93
CA ARG A 119 22.55 -9.72 -6.60
C ARG A 119 21.23 -9.27 -5.99
N LEU A 120 21.25 -8.25 -5.14
CA LEU A 120 20.01 -7.66 -4.59
C LEU A 120 19.13 -7.08 -5.69
N SER A 121 19.73 -6.39 -6.67
CA SER A 121 18.98 -5.87 -7.83
C SER A 121 18.32 -6.97 -8.62
N GLN A 122 19.08 -8.00 -9.02
CA GLN A 122 18.58 -9.12 -9.80
C GLN A 122 17.46 -9.85 -9.06
N HIS A 123 17.67 -10.12 -7.77
CA HIS A 123 16.67 -10.80 -6.95
C HIS A 123 15.38 -9.96 -6.79
N ALA A 124 15.52 -8.65 -6.61
CA ALA A 124 14.38 -7.75 -6.52
C ALA A 124 13.59 -7.70 -7.84
N GLU A 125 14.28 -7.57 -8.98
CA GLU A 125 13.69 -7.57 -10.31
C GLU A 125 12.90 -8.87 -10.57
N ASP A 126 13.53 -10.03 -10.38
CA ASP A 126 12.88 -11.34 -10.53
C ASP A 126 11.64 -11.50 -9.63
N SER A 127 11.76 -11.04 -8.38
CA SER A 127 10.67 -11.13 -7.40
C SER A 127 9.50 -10.21 -7.78
N PHE A 128 9.80 -9.00 -8.23
CA PHE A 128 8.78 -8.02 -8.63
C PHE A 128 8.09 -8.43 -9.93
N ASP A 129 8.82 -8.92 -10.92
CA ASP A 129 8.24 -9.40 -12.18
C ASP A 129 7.33 -10.60 -11.96
N ARG A 130 7.69 -11.51 -11.05
CA ARG A 130 6.80 -12.59 -10.62
C ARG A 130 5.50 -12.06 -10.01
N THR A 131 5.57 -11.03 -9.16
CA THR A 131 4.36 -10.45 -8.55
C THR A 131 3.46 -9.73 -9.54
N LYS A 132 4.04 -9.01 -10.52
CA LYS A 132 3.29 -8.33 -11.58
C LYS A 132 2.61 -9.33 -12.51
N GLY A 133 3.30 -10.40 -12.91
CA GLY A 133 2.73 -11.46 -13.74
C GLY A 133 1.57 -12.21 -13.09
N VAL A 134 1.52 -12.31 -11.76
CA VAL A 134 0.36 -12.87 -11.04
C VAL A 134 -0.82 -11.91 -11.01
N ALA A 135 -0.57 -10.59 -10.95
CA ALA A 135 -1.62 -9.58 -10.97
C ALA A 135 -2.31 -9.48 -12.34
N GLU A 136 -1.56 -9.54 -13.44
CA GLU A 136 -2.10 -9.47 -14.82
C GLU A 136 -2.94 -10.70 -15.24
N VAL A 137 -2.74 -11.85 -14.60
CA VAL A 137 -3.50 -13.09 -14.87
C VAL A 137 -4.78 -13.19 -14.05
N ALA A 138 -4.93 -12.35 -13.02
CA ALA A 138 -6.09 -12.35 -12.11
C ALA A 138 -7.20 -11.36 -12.52
N GLU A 139 -6.97 -10.51 -13.53
CA GLU A 139 -7.98 -9.68 -14.21
C GLU A 139 -8.56 -10.38 -15.44
#